data_AF-A0A1M3LFU4-F1
#
_entry.id   AF-A0A1M3LFU4-F1
#
_cell.length_a   1.000
_cell.length_b   1.000
_cell.length_c   1.000
_cell.angle_alpha   90.00
_cell.angle_beta   90.00
_cell.angle_gamma   90.00
#
_symmetry.space_group_name_H-M   'P 1'
#
loop_
_entity.id
_entity.type
_entity.pdbx_description
1 polymer ?
#
loop_
_entity_poly.entity_id
_entity_poly.type
_entity_poly.pdbx_seq_one_letter_code
_entity_poly.pdbx_strand_id
1 'polypeptide(L)'
;MDGSVGCADGTGGADMQEPDRDQLRAFGEFVRAQRKLAQVSQRHLARTAGFSDSYLSQLERGMYMPSAPTVRALAEAIGVPPSVLLAQLGLMDEDEGAHSGVEDAILVDPRLSPSQRDALIAVYRSYVASSAAE
;
A
#
# COMPACT_ATOMS: atom_id res chain seq x y z
N MET A 1 -23.40 -46.99 -19.27
CA MET A 1 -23.30 -46.16 -20.48
C MET A 1 -23.94 -44.84 -20.12
N ASP A 2 -23.23 -44.07 -19.31
CA ASP A 2 -22.43 -42.92 -19.76
C ASP A 2 -23.37 -41.81 -20.22
N GLY A 3 -23.54 -40.70 -19.51
CA GLY A 3 -22.45 -39.92 -18.94
C GLY A 3 -22.03 -38.89 -19.98
N SER A 4 -22.70 -37.74 -19.98
CA SER A 4 -22.23 -36.55 -20.68
C SER A 4 -22.13 -35.39 -19.70
N VAL A 5 -20.93 -35.33 -19.10
CA VAL A 5 -20.11 -34.11 -18.93
C VAL A 5 -20.13 -33.34 -20.26
N GLY A 6 -20.12 -32.02 -20.39
CA GLY A 6 -19.87 -30.89 -19.48
C GLY A 6 -19.53 -29.68 -20.37
N CYS A 7 -19.02 -28.62 -19.73
CA CYS A 7 -18.44 -27.38 -20.29
C CYS A 7 -19.44 -26.25 -20.61
N ALA A 8 -19.19 -24.99 -20.30
CA ALA A 8 -18.25 -24.33 -19.38
C ALA A 8 -18.67 -22.84 -19.31
N ASP A 9 -18.52 -22.26 -18.12
CA ASP A 9 -18.06 -20.91 -17.78
C ASP A 9 -18.08 -19.77 -18.82
N GLY A 10 -18.76 -18.69 -18.43
CA GLY A 10 -18.43 -17.31 -18.82
C GLY A 10 -18.25 -16.48 -17.55
N THR A 11 -17.07 -16.60 -16.95
CA THR A 11 -16.61 -15.92 -15.74
C THR A 11 -16.72 -14.40 -15.88
N GLY A 12 -17.22 -13.76 -14.82
CA GLY A 12 -17.26 -12.30 -14.69
C GLY A 12 -15.87 -11.70 -14.85
N GLY A 13 -15.75 -10.73 -15.76
CA GLY A 13 -14.65 -9.78 -15.74
C GLY A 13 -14.87 -8.87 -14.56
N ALA A 14 -14.08 -9.05 -13.49
CA ALA A 14 -13.91 -8.01 -12.49
C ALA A 14 -13.34 -6.79 -13.22
N ASP A 15 -14.07 -5.68 -13.18
CA ASP A 15 -13.63 -4.37 -13.66
C ASP A 15 -12.31 -4.02 -12.94
N MET A 16 -11.19 -4.28 -13.60
CA MET A 16 -9.87 -3.86 -13.16
C MET A 16 -9.79 -2.37 -13.45
N GLN A 17 -10.35 -1.55 -12.54
CA GLN A 17 -10.35 -0.10 -12.67
C GLN A 17 -8.90 0.38 -12.73
N GLU A 18 -8.49 0.85 -13.91
CA GLU A 18 -7.21 1.53 -14.09
C GLU A 18 -7.18 2.70 -13.08
N PRO A 19 -6.12 2.83 -12.27
CA PRO A 19 -6.09 3.83 -11.22
C PRO A 19 -6.18 5.22 -11.83
N ASP A 20 -7.06 6.05 -11.24
CA ASP A 20 -7.26 7.42 -11.68
C ASP A 20 -5.94 8.21 -11.60
N ARG A 21 -5.76 9.21 -12.47
CA ARG A 21 -4.57 10.08 -12.49
C ARG A 21 -4.29 10.72 -11.13
N ASP A 22 -5.33 11.06 -10.39
CA ASP A 22 -5.18 11.62 -9.05
C ASP A 22 -4.66 10.58 -8.05
N GLN A 23 -5.04 9.31 -8.20
CA GLN A 23 -4.51 8.20 -7.39
C GLN A 23 -3.03 7.95 -7.69
N LEU A 24 -2.62 7.99 -8.96
CA LEU A 24 -1.21 7.89 -9.35
C LEU A 24 -0.37 9.05 -8.79
N ARG A 25 -0.93 10.27 -8.77
CA ARG A 25 -0.27 11.43 -8.16
C ARG A 25 -0.12 11.25 -6.65
N ALA A 26 -1.18 10.84 -5.96
CA ALA A 26 -1.17 10.56 -4.53
C ALA A 26 -0.15 9.47 -4.17
N PHE A 27 -0.07 8.39 -4.95
CA PHE A 27 0.95 7.35 -4.79
C PHE A 27 2.38 7.93 -4.92
N GLY A 28 2.63 8.72 -5.96
CA GLY A 28 3.94 9.35 -6.17
C GLY A 28 4.34 10.27 -5.02
N GLU A 29 3.41 11.07 -4.51
CA GLU A 29 3.59 11.94 -3.35
C GLU A 29 3.87 11.13 -2.08
N PHE A 30 3.15 10.01 -1.88
CA PHE A 30 3.37 9.10 -0.76
C PHE A 30 4.77 8.47 -0.79
N VAL A 31 5.22 7.94 -1.94
CA VAL A 31 6.58 7.39 -2.10
C VAL A 31 7.63 8.46 -1.79
N ARG A 32 7.42 9.70 -2.25
CA ARG A 32 8.29 10.83 -1.96
C ARG A 32 8.33 11.15 -0.46
N ALA A 33 7.19 11.09 0.24
CA ALA A 33 7.10 11.32 1.67
C ALA A 33 7.85 10.24 2.45
N GLN A 34 7.61 8.96 2.16
CA GLN A 34 8.30 7.83 2.79
C GLN A 34 9.81 7.90 2.58
N ARG A 35 10.25 8.26 1.37
CA ARG A 35 11.67 8.47 1.08
C ARG A 35 12.30 9.56 1.95
N LYS A 36 11.60 10.70 2.13
CA LYS A 36 12.06 11.80 2.98
C LYS A 36 12.12 11.39 4.45
N LEU A 37 11.14 10.63 4.94
CA LEU A 37 11.13 10.08 6.29
C LEU A 37 12.30 9.13 6.54
N ALA A 38 12.62 8.28 5.56
CA ALA A 38 13.81 7.43 5.57
C ALA A 38 15.14 8.21 5.38
N GLN A 39 15.08 9.54 5.20
CA GLN A 39 16.24 10.43 5.00
C GLN A 39 17.15 10.04 3.83
N VAL A 40 16.61 9.38 2.81
CA VAL A 40 17.38 9.01 1.62
C VAL A 40 17.11 9.95 0.44
N SER A 41 18.18 10.24 -0.31
CA SER A 41 18.03 11.02 -1.55
C SER A 41 17.28 10.23 -2.62
N GLN A 42 16.63 10.92 -3.56
CA GLN A 42 15.98 10.27 -4.71
C GLN A 42 16.98 9.37 -5.47
N ARG A 43 18.19 9.87 -5.72
CA ARG A 43 19.26 9.09 -6.36
C ARG A 43 19.66 7.82 -5.60
N HIS A 44 19.69 7.91 -4.27
CA HIS A 44 20.00 6.75 -3.44
C HIS A 44 18.88 5.71 -3.56
N LEU A 45 17.62 6.12 -3.40
CA LEU A 45 16.48 5.21 -3.54
C LEU A 45 16.44 4.56 -4.92
N ALA A 46 16.65 5.32 -6.00
CA ALA A 46 16.66 4.79 -7.36
C ALA A 46 17.70 3.68 -7.51
N ARG A 47 18.94 3.92 -7.06
CA ARG A 47 20.00 2.89 -7.11
C ARG A 47 19.68 1.67 -6.26
N THR A 48 19.21 1.86 -5.03
CA THR A 48 18.90 0.75 -4.12
C THR A 48 17.75 -0.11 -4.65
N ALA A 49 16.74 0.51 -5.26
CA ALA A 49 15.61 -0.19 -5.86
C ALA A 49 15.87 -0.70 -7.30
N GLY A 50 17.07 -0.49 -7.84
CA GLY A 50 17.45 -0.96 -9.18
C GLY A 50 16.82 -0.16 -10.35
N PHE A 51 16.45 1.10 -10.12
CA PHE A 51 15.82 1.98 -11.12
C PHE A 51 16.74 3.10 -11.60
N SER A 52 16.37 3.69 -12.73
CA SER A 52 16.98 4.95 -13.17
C SER A 52 16.46 6.13 -12.34
N ASP A 53 17.30 7.16 -12.18
CA ASP A 53 16.90 8.42 -11.53
C ASP A 53 15.69 9.06 -12.22
N SER A 54 15.65 8.98 -13.56
CA SER A 54 14.55 9.50 -14.37
C SER A 54 13.23 8.78 -14.07
N TYR A 55 13.28 7.45 -13.97
CA TYR A 55 12.11 6.64 -13.64
C TYR A 55 11.54 7.00 -12.27
N LEU A 56 12.40 7.05 -11.24
CA LEU A 56 11.93 7.41 -9.89
C LEU A 56 11.39 8.85 -9.84
N SER A 57 12.02 9.79 -10.56
CA SER A 57 11.52 11.17 -10.68
C SER A 57 10.14 11.24 -11.35
N GLN A 58 9.88 10.41 -12.36
CA GLN A 58 8.59 10.34 -13.03
C GLN A 58 7.53 9.67 -12.15
N LEU A 59 7.92 8.63 -11.41
CA LEU A 59 7.06 7.94 -10.46
C LEU A 59 6.62 8.84 -9.30
N GLU A 60 7.54 9.59 -8.69
CA GLU A 60 7.21 10.56 -7.61
C GLU A 60 6.30 11.72 -8.08
N ARG A 61 6.09 11.87 -9.39
CA ARG A 61 5.17 12.85 -10.00
C ARG A 61 3.86 12.22 -10.49
N GLY A 62 3.64 10.93 -10.24
CA GLY A 62 2.45 10.19 -10.68
C GLY A 62 2.34 10.02 -12.19
N MET A 63 3.46 10.01 -12.91
CA MET A 63 3.44 9.96 -14.38
C MET A 63 3.25 8.55 -14.95
N TYR A 64 3.46 7.51 -14.14
CA TYR A 64 3.39 6.11 -14.58
C TYR A 64 2.77 5.22 -13.50
N MET A 65 1.99 4.25 -13.95
CA MET A 65 1.54 3.14 -13.11
C MET A 65 2.69 2.15 -12.90
N PRO A 66 3.21 1.99 -11.67
CA PRO A 66 4.23 0.98 -11.39
C PRO A 66 3.61 -0.42 -11.39
N SER A 67 4.40 -1.41 -11.81
CA SER A 67 4.02 -2.82 -11.68
C SER A 67 4.13 -3.29 -10.22
N ALA A 68 3.41 -4.34 -9.83
CA ALA A 68 3.52 -4.89 -8.47
C ALA A 68 4.98 -5.28 -8.07
N PRO A 69 5.81 -5.87 -8.95
CA PRO A 69 7.25 -6.04 -8.68
C PRO A 69 7.99 -4.72 -8.41
N THR A 70 7.69 -3.66 -9.16
CA THR A 70 8.28 -2.32 -8.95
C THR A 70 7.93 -1.79 -7.56
N VAL A 71 6.66 -1.91 -7.17
CA VAL A 71 6.16 -1.46 -5.86
C VAL A 71 6.87 -2.20 -4.73
N ARG A 72 7.03 -3.53 -4.85
CA ARG A 72 7.78 -4.34 -3.88
C ARG A 72 9.23 -3.88 -3.74
N ALA A 73 9.94 -3.67 -4.85
CA ALA A 73 11.32 -3.19 -4.82
C ALA A 73 11.46 -1.80 -4.18
N LEU A 74 10.49 -0.89 -4.41
CA LEU A 74 10.45 0.40 -3.71
C LEU A 74 10.24 0.22 -2.20
N ALA A 75 9.29 -0.62 -1.80
CA ALA A 75 8.97 -0.88 -0.40
C ALA A 75 10.20 -1.42 0.36
N GLU A 76 10.88 -2.41 -0.23
CA GLU A 76 12.12 -2.98 0.31
C GLU A 76 13.22 -1.93 0.43
N ALA A 77 13.43 -1.10 -0.59
CA ALA A 77 14.47 -0.07 -0.59
C ALA A 77 14.21 1.07 0.41
N ILE A 78 12.95 1.33 0.76
CA ILE A 78 12.54 2.34 1.76
C ILE A 78 12.45 1.72 3.17
N GLY A 79 12.33 0.39 3.27
CA GLY A 79 12.20 -0.33 4.55
C GLY A 79 10.76 -0.37 5.09
N VAL A 80 9.76 -0.37 4.20
CA VAL A 80 8.34 -0.50 4.57
C VAL A 80 7.75 -1.81 4.04
N PRO A 81 6.71 -2.37 4.66
CA PRO A 81 6.02 -3.53 4.11
C PRO A 81 5.42 -3.21 2.73
N PRO A 82 5.51 -4.12 1.74
CA PRO A 82 4.95 -3.89 0.40
C PRO A 82 3.45 -3.60 0.39
N SER A 83 2.69 -4.17 1.34
CA SER A 83 1.27 -3.89 1.52
C SER A 83 0.98 -2.40 1.69
N VAL A 84 1.84 -1.66 2.37
CA VAL A 84 1.68 -0.22 2.59
C VAL A 84 1.65 0.54 1.27
N LEU A 85 2.50 0.18 0.31
CA LEU A 85 2.52 0.84 -1.01
C LEU A 85 1.47 0.29 -1.96
N LEU A 86 1.12 -1.00 -1.88
CA LEU A 86 0.10 -1.62 -2.72
C LEU A 86 -1.30 -1.08 -2.39
N ALA A 87 -1.61 -0.85 -1.11
CA ALA A 87 -2.87 -0.26 -0.67
C ALA A 87 -3.12 1.13 -1.31
N GLN A 88 -2.07 1.93 -1.50
CA GLN A 88 -2.18 3.25 -2.13
C GLN A 88 -2.61 3.20 -3.61
N LEU A 89 -2.36 2.07 -4.28
CA LEU A 89 -2.75 1.85 -5.67
C LEU A 89 -4.10 1.15 -5.81
N GLY A 90 -4.81 0.90 -4.70
CA GLY A 90 -6.05 0.11 -4.72
C GLY A 90 -5.81 -1.34 -5.18
N LEU A 91 -4.55 -1.81 -5.13
CA LEU A 91 -4.15 -3.17 -5.52
C LEU A 91 -4.28 -4.16 -4.36
N MET A 92 -4.97 -3.78 -3.29
CA MET A 92 -5.33 -4.65 -2.18
C MET A 92 -6.83 -4.61 -2.05
N ASP A 93 -7.46 -5.79 -2.03
CA ASP A 93 -8.87 -5.91 -1.69
C ASP A 93 -9.06 -5.35 -0.27
N GLU A 94 -10.11 -4.56 -0.05
CA GLU A 94 -10.43 -3.96 1.25
C GLU A 94 -10.52 -5.03 2.36
N ASP A 95 -10.82 -6.27 1.99
CA ASP A 95 -10.87 -7.46 2.86
C ASP A 95 -9.48 -7.98 3.32
N GLU A 96 -8.41 -7.80 2.55
CA GLU A 96 -7.05 -8.20 2.98
C GLU A 96 -6.40 -7.17 3.94
N GLY A 97 -6.86 -5.90 3.90
CA GLY A 97 -6.43 -4.83 4.81
C GLY A 97 -7.22 -4.76 6.12
N ALA A 98 -8.43 -5.35 6.17
CA ALA A 98 -9.35 -5.25 7.30
C ALA A 98 -8.97 -6.09 8.54
N HIS A 99 -7.95 -6.96 8.44
CA HIS A 99 -7.52 -7.83 9.55
C HIS A 99 -6.01 -7.77 9.89
N SER A 100 -5.32 -6.69 9.51
CA SER A 100 -3.94 -6.46 9.98
C SER A 100 -3.61 -4.97 10.13
N GLY A 101 -4.56 -4.19 10.65
CA GLY A 101 -4.31 -2.81 11.03
C GLY A 101 -3.49 -2.71 12.32
N VAL A 102 -2.82 -1.58 12.56
CA VAL A 102 -2.20 -1.29 13.85
C VAL A 102 -3.21 -1.43 15.00
N GLU A 103 -4.48 -1.08 14.75
CA GLU A 103 -5.57 -1.26 15.71
C GLU A 103 -5.81 -2.73 16.06
N ASP A 104 -5.82 -3.66 15.08
CA ASP A 104 -5.98 -5.10 15.33
C ASP A 104 -4.82 -5.64 16.16
N ALA A 105 -3.59 -5.23 15.84
CA ALA A 105 -2.39 -5.61 16.60
C ALA A 105 -2.47 -5.14 18.06
N ILE A 106 -3.03 -3.95 18.32
CA ILE A 106 -3.28 -3.44 19.68
C ILE A 106 -4.37 -4.27 20.37
N LEU A 107 -5.46 -4.59 19.66
CA LEU A 107 -6.60 -5.32 20.23
C LEU A 107 -6.23 -6.72 20.72
N VAL A 108 -5.32 -7.40 20.01
CA VAL A 108 -4.92 -8.78 20.34
C VAL A 108 -3.68 -8.90 21.22
N ASP A 109 -3.01 -7.79 21.60
CA ASP A 109 -1.80 -7.85 22.43
C ASP A 109 -2.13 -8.32 23.86
N PRO A 110 -1.63 -9.49 24.30
CA PRO A 110 -1.94 -10.05 25.61
C PRO A 110 -1.28 -9.28 26.76
N ARG A 111 -0.32 -8.38 26.48
CA ARG A 111 0.37 -7.56 27.49
C ARG A 111 -0.44 -6.33 27.90
N LEU A 112 -1.49 -6.00 27.15
CA LEU A 112 -2.32 -4.83 27.39
C LEU A 112 -3.63 -5.21 28.11
N SER A 113 -4.00 -4.41 29.11
CA SER A 113 -5.36 -4.44 29.66
C SER A 113 -6.37 -3.88 28.64
N PRO A 114 -7.67 -4.19 28.77
CA PRO A 114 -8.69 -3.61 27.91
C PRO A 114 -8.64 -2.07 27.87
N SER A 115 -8.53 -1.43 29.03
CA SER A 115 -8.42 0.04 29.13
C SER A 115 -7.15 0.62 28.48
N GLN A 116 -6.04 -0.12 28.48
CA GLN A 116 -4.80 0.29 27.82
C GLN A 116 -4.93 0.19 26.29
N ARG A 117 -5.64 -0.84 25.78
CA ARG A 117 -5.95 -0.96 24.35
C ARG A 117 -6.81 0.21 23.89
N ASP A 118 -7.88 0.51 24.62
CA ASP A 118 -8.79 1.62 24.30
C ASP A 118 -8.04 2.96 24.26
N ALA A 119 -7.17 3.20 25.24
CA ALA A 119 -6.35 4.42 25.30
C ALA A 119 -5.39 4.53 24.11
N LEU A 120 -4.70 3.43 23.76
CA LEU A 120 -3.77 3.41 22.63
C LEU A 120 -4.49 3.61 21.29
N ILE A 121 -5.65 2.98 21.11
CA ILE A 121 -6.47 3.15 19.91
C ILE A 121 -6.96 4.59 19.80
N ALA A 122 -7.42 5.20 20.89
CA ALA A 122 -7.87 6.59 20.90
C ALA A 122 -6.75 7.56 20.49
N VAL A 123 -5.54 7.39 21.03
CA VAL A 123 -4.37 8.21 20.67
C VAL A 123 -3.99 7.98 19.21
N TYR A 124 -3.92 6.72 18.77
CA TYR A 124 -3.60 6.38 17.38
C TYR A 124 -4.56 7.05 16.39
N ARG A 125 -5.88 6.92 16.63
CA ARG A 125 -6.92 7.56 15.80
C ARG A 125 -6.79 9.07 15.77
N SER A 126 -6.43 9.70 16.89
CA SER A 126 -6.24 11.15 16.94
C SER A 126 -5.11 11.63 16.03
N TYR A 127 -4.00 10.88 15.95
CA TYR A 127 -2.88 11.22 15.07
C TYR A 127 -3.15 10.92 13.60
N VAL A 128 -3.83 9.81 13.30
CA VAL A 128 -4.23 9.49 11.92
C VAL A 128 -5.23 10.52 11.38
N ALA A 129 -6.22 10.92 12.18
CA ALA A 129 -7.17 11.97 11.80
C ALA A 129 -6.49 13.33 11.62
N SER A 130 -5.53 13.69 12.49
CA SER A 130 -4.79 14.95 12.37
C SER A 130 -3.89 15.00 11.13
N SER A 131 -3.32 13.86 10.71
CA SER A 131 -2.40 13.80 9.57
C SER A 131 -3.11 13.74 8.21
N ALA A 132 -4.39 13.37 8.17
CA ALA A 132 -5.21 13.40 6.95
C ALA A 132 -5.83 14.79 6.68
N ALA A 133 -5.84 15.68 7.68
CA ALA A 133 -6.39 17.03 7.58
C ALA A 133 -5.32 18.09 7.21
N GLU A 134 -4.07 17.68 7.05
CA GLU A 134 -2.90 18.51 6.75
C GLU A 134 -2.42 18.30 5.31
#